data_AF-A0A956EMV0-F1
#
_entry.id   AF-A0A956EMV0-F1
#
_cell.length_a   1.000
_cell.length_b   1.000
_cell.length_c   1.000
_cell.angle_alpha   90.00
_cell.angle_beta   90.00
_cell.angle_gamma   90.00
#
_symmetry.space_group_name_H-M   'P 1'
#
loop_
_entity.id
_entity.type
_entity.pdbx_description
1 polymer ?
#
loop_
_entity_poly.entity_id
_entity_poly.type
_entity_poly.pdbx_seq_one_letter_code
_entity_poly.pdbx_strand_id
1 'polypeptide(L)'
;MAAKADEQEAREKRVLAELALVAALDSLPIEGTFNSEFGRFNVTVKTGINRRTTREALEAISDRVPEAFKKRLIRWKPEVDLRELRFIQNNEPELYAVVSQAITETPAKPSVTVALGVES
;
A
#
# COMPACT_ATOMS: atom_id res chain seq x y z
N MET A 1 -10.53 15.79 -20.76
CA MET A 1 -9.31 16.51 -20.33
C MET A 1 -9.64 17.60 -19.31
N ALA A 2 -10.57 18.53 -19.60
CA ALA A 2 -11.05 19.53 -18.64
C ALA A 2 -11.49 18.92 -17.29
N ALA A 3 -12.37 17.91 -17.31
CA ALA A 3 -12.83 17.23 -16.09
C ALA A 3 -11.70 16.58 -15.25
N LYS A 4 -10.58 16.18 -15.86
CA LYS A 4 -9.41 15.65 -15.14
C LYS A 4 -8.54 16.76 -14.54
N ALA A 5 -8.50 17.93 -15.18
CA ALA A 5 -7.84 19.11 -14.64
C ALA A 5 -8.63 19.69 -13.45
N ASP A 6 -9.95 19.77 -13.58
CA ASP A 6 -10.84 20.23 -12.51
C ASP A 6 -10.78 19.31 -11.27
N GLU A 7 -10.71 17.99 -11.49
CA GLU A 7 -10.51 16.99 -10.42
C GLU A 7 -9.19 17.23 -9.66
N GLN A 8 -8.12 17.55 -10.39
CA GLN A 8 -6.81 17.81 -9.82
C GLN A 8 -6.76 19.14 -9.05
N GLU A 9 -7.33 20.22 -9.61
CA GLU A 9 -7.38 21.52 -8.93
C GLU A 9 -8.21 21.47 -7.64
N ALA A 10 -9.34 20.77 -7.67
CA ALA A 10 -10.17 20.57 -6.47
C ALA A 10 -9.41 19.76 -5.39
N ARG A 11 -8.62 18.75 -5.79
CA ARG A 11 -7.77 17.99 -4.88
C ARG A 11 -6.71 18.87 -4.24
N GLU A 12 -6.05 19.72 -5.00
CA GLU A 12 -5.01 20.63 -4.50
C GLU A 12 -5.56 21.64 -3.50
N LYS A 13 -6.70 22.27 -3.83
CA LYS A 13 -7.40 23.17 -2.90
C LYS A 13 -7.76 22.48 -1.59
N ARG A 14 -8.23 21.23 -1.65
CA ARG A 14 -8.56 20.44 -0.45
C ARG A 14 -7.32 20.21 0.42
N VAL A 15 -6.22 19.77 -0.18
CA VAL A 15 -4.96 19.49 0.55
C VAL A 15 -4.42 20.77 1.20
N LEU A 16 -4.46 21.92 0.51
CA LEU A 16 -4.06 23.20 1.09
C LEU A 16 -4.94 23.60 2.29
N ALA A 17 -6.25 23.39 2.20
CA ALA A 17 -7.17 23.66 3.31
C ALA A 17 -6.90 22.73 4.51
N GLU A 18 -6.66 21.44 4.28
CA GLU A 18 -6.29 20.48 5.33
C GLU A 18 -4.98 20.88 6.03
N LEU A 19 -3.96 21.30 5.28
CA LEU A 19 -2.68 21.77 5.83
C LEU A 19 -2.84 23.05 6.67
N ALA A 20 -3.64 24.00 6.20
CA ALA A 20 -3.93 25.23 6.94
C ALA A 20 -4.65 24.94 8.26
N LEU A 21 -5.60 24.00 8.28
CA LEU A 21 -6.28 23.56 9.50
C LEU A 21 -5.33 22.90 10.50
N VAL A 22 -4.42 22.05 10.02
CA VAL A 22 -3.39 21.42 10.88
C VAL A 22 -2.42 22.47 11.44
N ALA A 23 -2.02 23.47 10.64
CA ALA A 23 -1.13 24.54 11.09
C ALA A 23 -1.77 25.49 12.11
N ALA A 24 -3.10 25.64 12.07
CA ALA A 24 -3.86 26.42 13.05
C ALA A 24 -4.03 25.70 14.40
N LEU A 25 -3.63 24.43 14.51
CA LEU A 25 -3.65 23.67 15.76
C LEU A 25 -2.30 23.77 16.45
N ASP A 26 -2.27 24.40 17.63
CA ASP A 26 -1.02 24.70 18.36
C ASP A 26 -0.18 23.46 18.68
N SER A 27 -0.83 22.37 19.08
CA SER A 27 -0.14 21.09 19.31
C SER A 27 -1.07 19.91 19.04
N LEU A 28 -0.55 18.94 18.30
CA LEU A 28 -1.21 17.67 18.05
C LEU A 28 -0.46 16.55 18.78
N PRO A 29 -1.17 15.57 19.36
CA PRO A 29 -0.52 14.39 19.91
C PRO A 29 0.23 13.64 18.79
N ILE A 30 1.33 12.99 19.15
CA ILE A 30 2.16 12.23 18.19
C ILE A 30 1.37 11.05 17.58
N GLU A 31 0.44 10.45 18.34
CA GLU A 31 -0.44 9.37 17.89
C GLU A 31 -1.80 9.52 18.60
N GLY A 32 -2.91 9.44 17.86
CA GLY A 32 -4.25 9.53 18.45
C GLY A 32 -5.27 10.27 17.60
N THR A 33 -6.43 10.55 18.21
CA THR A 33 -7.49 11.36 17.60
C THR A 33 -7.67 12.63 18.41
N PHE A 34 -7.68 13.77 17.72
CA PHE A 34 -7.86 15.08 18.30
C PHE A 34 -9.09 15.73 17.68
N ASN A 35 -10.00 16.25 18.51
CA ASN A 35 -11.21 16.93 18.07
C ASN A 35 -11.14 18.38 18.53
N SER A 36 -11.43 19.31 17.61
CA SER A 36 -11.53 20.73 17.91
C SER A 36 -12.68 21.36 17.13
N GLU A 37 -13.30 22.36 17.73
CA GLU A 37 -14.32 23.16 17.07
C GLU A 37 -13.67 24.39 16.43
N PHE A 38 -13.98 24.64 15.16
CA PHE A 38 -13.54 25.82 14.42
C PHE A 38 -14.78 26.53 13.88
N GLY A 39 -15.28 27.51 14.65
CA GLY A 39 -16.51 28.21 14.33
C GLY A 39 -17.71 27.25 14.28
N ARG A 40 -18.26 27.01 13.09
CA ARG A 40 -19.41 26.11 12.88
C ARG A 40 -19.03 24.66 12.52
N PHE A 41 -17.74 24.36 12.49
CA PHE A 41 -17.23 23.07 12.02
C PHE A 41 -16.56 22.30 13.14
N ASN A 42 -16.86 21.01 13.23
CA ASN A 42 -16.13 20.08 14.08
C ASN A 42 -15.02 19.45 13.24
N VAL A 43 -13.77 19.71 13.63
CA VAL A 43 -12.58 19.20 12.96
C VAL A 43 -11.99 18.07 13.78
N THR A 44 -11.94 16.89 13.19
CA THR A 44 -11.27 15.73 13.77
C THR A 44 -9.97 15.47 13.01
N VAL A 45 -8.85 15.55 13.71
CA VAL A 45 -7.53 15.24 13.18
C VAL A 45 -7.06 13.91 13.77
N LYS A 46 -6.65 12.97 12.91
CA LYS A 46 -6.06 11.70 13.32
C LYS A 46 -4.57 11.73 13.04
N THR A 47 -3.76 11.57 14.07
CA THR A 47 -2.31 11.44 13.97
C THR A 47 -1.92 9.98 14.23
N GLY A 48 -0.81 9.53 13.65
CA GLY A 48 -0.39 8.14 13.79
C GLY A 48 1.07 7.92 13.43
N ILE A 49 1.67 6.89 14.05
CA ILE A 49 3.05 6.50 13.76
C ILE A 49 3.04 5.26 12.87
N ASN A 50 3.53 5.42 11.64
CA ASN A 50 3.74 4.30 10.75
C ASN A 50 4.98 3.51 11.15
N ARG A 51 4.79 2.31 11.71
CA ARG A 51 5.88 1.38 12.05
C ARG A 51 6.07 0.40 10.92
N ARG A 52 7.29 0.34 10.37
CA ARG A 52 7.67 -0.58 9.27
C ARG A 52 8.87 -1.41 9.72
N THR A 53 8.94 -2.65 9.23
CA THR A 53 10.05 -3.57 9.51
C THR A 53 10.47 -4.26 8.23
N THR A 54 11.74 -4.64 8.15
CA THR A 54 12.32 -5.37 7.02
C THR A 54 12.79 -6.74 7.48
N ARG A 55 12.79 -7.71 6.56
CA ARG A 55 13.23 -9.10 6.80
C ARG A 55 14.56 -9.18 7.56
N GLU A 56 15.51 -8.32 7.26
CA GLU A 56 16.88 -8.33 7.80
C GLU A 56 16.93 -7.75 9.21
N ALA A 57 16.17 -6.67 9.46
CA ALA A 57 16.03 -6.10 10.79
C ALA A 57 15.40 -7.12 11.75
N LEU A 58 14.56 -8.01 11.22
CA LEU A 58 13.91 -9.10 11.95
C LEU A 58 14.84 -10.27 12.20
N GLU A 59 15.70 -10.60 11.24
CA GLU A 59 16.70 -11.65 11.35
C GLU A 59 17.81 -11.25 12.35
N ALA A 60 18.29 -9.99 12.35
CA ALA A 60 19.33 -9.51 13.26
C ALA A 60 18.91 -9.42 14.74
N ILE A 61 17.59 -9.32 14.97
CA ILE A 61 17.00 -9.34 16.32
C ILE A 61 16.20 -10.61 16.59
N SER A 62 16.12 -11.53 15.62
CA SER A 62 15.90 -12.96 15.89
C SER A 62 16.96 -13.40 16.89
N ASP A 63 17.01 -14.57 17.47
CA ASP A 63 17.95 -14.90 18.58
C ASP A 63 17.85 -14.04 19.87
N ARG A 64 17.82 -12.69 19.81
CA ARG A 64 17.72 -11.75 20.95
C ARG A 64 16.28 -11.49 21.39
N VAL A 65 15.33 -11.54 20.45
CA VAL A 65 13.90 -11.46 20.77
C VAL A 65 13.44 -12.88 21.12
N PRO A 66 12.84 -13.13 22.28
CA PRO A 66 12.30 -14.44 22.58
C PRO A 66 11.27 -14.82 21.51
N GLU A 67 11.26 -16.08 21.08
CA GLU A 67 10.38 -16.58 20.02
C GLU A 67 8.90 -16.27 20.32
N ALA A 68 8.54 -16.21 21.61
CA ALA A 68 7.22 -15.81 22.11
C ALA A 68 6.77 -14.39 21.67
N PHE A 69 7.71 -13.49 21.35
CA PHE A 69 7.43 -12.12 20.92
C PHE A 69 7.67 -11.89 19.43
N LYS A 70 8.61 -12.61 18.78
CA LYS A 70 8.89 -12.46 17.33
C LYS A 70 7.64 -12.59 16.49
N LYS A 71 6.86 -13.65 16.73
CA LYS A 71 5.62 -13.93 15.99
C LYS A 71 4.48 -12.95 16.29
N ARG A 72 4.51 -12.28 17.45
CA ARG A 72 3.49 -11.30 17.86
C ARG A 72 3.76 -9.91 17.31
N LEU A 73 5.03 -9.57 17.10
CA LEU A 73 5.46 -8.25 16.66
C LEU A 73 5.56 -8.16 15.13
N ILE A 74 5.83 -9.27 14.45
CA ILE A 74 6.37 -9.26 13.10
C ILE A 74 5.56 -10.19 12.20
N ARG A 75 5.13 -9.66 11.04
CA ARG A 75 4.35 -10.38 10.03
C ARG A 75 5.16 -10.51 8.73
N TRP A 76 5.34 -11.74 8.24
CA TRP A 76 6.12 -12.05 7.03
C TRP A 76 5.27 -12.11 5.75
N LYS A 77 5.77 -11.61 4.60
CA LYS A 77 5.06 -11.66 3.30
C LYS A 77 6.01 -11.84 2.08
N PRO A 78 6.18 -13.06 1.54
CA PRO A 78 6.93 -13.33 0.31
C PRO A 78 6.13 -13.03 -0.98
N GLU A 79 6.82 -12.77 -2.11
CA GLU A 79 6.25 -12.47 -3.44
C GLU A 79 7.00 -13.21 -4.57
N VAL A 80 6.43 -13.22 -5.79
CA VAL A 80 6.65 -14.26 -6.82
C VAL A 80 7.23 -13.71 -8.15
N ASP A 81 8.20 -14.42 -8.77
CA ASP A 81 8.71 -14.11 -10.12
C ASP A 81 7.97 -14.88 -11.23
N LEU A 82 7.19 -14.16 -12.02
CA LEU A 82 6.36 -14.75 -13.07
C LEU A 82 7.11 -15.20 -14.33
N ARG A 83 8.31 -14.69 -14.64
CA ARG A 83 9.04 -15.07 -15.86
C ARG A 83 9.76 -16.39 -15.67
N GLU A 84 10.45 -16.53 -14.55
CA GLU A 84 11.11 -17.78 -14.18
C GLU A 84 10.07 -18.86 -13.95
N LEU A 85 8.99 -18.51 -13.25
CA LEU A 85 7.83 -19.36 -13.08
C LEU A 85 7.28 -19.87 -14.42
N ARG A 86 7.21 -19.00 -15.46
CA ARG A 86 6.79 -19.42 -16.81
C ARG A 86 7.85 -20.19 -17.58
N PHE A 87 9.14 -19.95 -17.34
CA PHE A 87 10.22 -20.68 -17.99
C PHE A 87 10.31 -22.11 -17.44
N ILE A 88 10.33 -22.27 -16.11
CA ILE A 88 10.32 -23.59 -15.47
C ILE A 88 9.01 -24.33 -15.79
N GLN A 89 7.88 -23.62 -15.96
CA GLN A 89 6.63 -24.22 -16.42
C GLN A 89 6.77 -24.94 -17.78
N ASN A 90 7.59 -24.39 -18.68
CA ASN A 90 7.72 -24.89 -20.04
C ASN A 90 8.91 -25.85 -20.23
N ASN A 91 9.96 -25.73 -19.43
CA ASN A 91 11.22 -26.47 -19.63
C ASN A 91 11.54 -27.45 -18.50
N GLU A 92 11.11 -27.17 -17.27
CA GLU A 92 11.35 -27.99 -16.09
C GLU A 92 10.06 -28.17 -15.28
N PRO A 93 9.07 -28.89 -15.83
CA PRO A 93 7.73 -28.95 -15.27
C PRO A 93 7.70 -29.58 -13.87
N GLU A 94 8.66 -30.44 -13.54
CA GLU A 94 8.80 -31.02 -12.20
C GLU A 94 9.21 -29.96 -11.16
N LEU A 95 10.13 -29.03 -11.51
CA LEU A 95 10.53 -27.93 -10.62
C LEU A 95 9.44 -26.85 -10.55
N TYR A 96 8.78 -26.54 -11.66
CA TYR A 96 7.59 -25.69 -11.67
C TYR A 96 6.52 -26.25 -10.75
N ALA A 97 6.26 -27.56 -10.84
CA ALA A 97 5.29 -28.24 -10.00
C ALA A 97 5.61 -28.11 -8.51
N VAL A 98 6.86 -27.82 -8.10
CA VAL A 98 7.29 -27.55 -6.70
C VAL A 98 7.22 -26.06 -6.34
N VAL A 99 7.72 -25.18 -7.20
CA VAL A 99 7.78 -23.72 -6.89
C VAL A 99 6.40 -23.07 -6.99
N SER A 100 5.58 -23.47 -7.97
CA SER A 100 4.19 -23.00 -8.08
C SER A 100 3.37 -23.31 -6.83
N GLN A 101 3.76 -24.31 -6.04
CA GLN A 101 3.11 -24.63 -4.76
C GLN A 101 3.22 -23.49 -3.72
N ALA A 102 4.21 -22.60 -3.84
CA ALA A 102 4.43 -21.47 -2.92
C ALA A 102 3.88 -20.12 -3.45
N ILE A 103 3.10 -20.15 -4.53
CA ILE A 103 2.74 -18.98 -5.35
C ILE A 103 1.22 -18.88 -5.45
N THR A 104 0.66 -17.68 -5.35
CA THR A 104 -0.78 -17.43 -5.51
C THR A 104 -1.03 -16.50 -6.68
N GLU A 105 -1.83 -16.93 -7.63
CA GLU A 105 -2.16 -16.17 -8.84
C GLU A 105 -3.63 -15.75 -8.82
N THR A 106 -3.90 -14.47 -9.10
CA THR A 106 -5.27 -13.94 -9.23
C THR A 106 -5.44 -13.27 -10.60
N PRO A 107 -6.58 -13.46 -11.29
CA PRO A 107 -6.81 -12.84 -12.58
C PRO A 107 -6.81 -11.31 -12.45
N ALA A 108 -5.95 -10.63 -13.22
CA ALA A 108 -5.84 -9.17 -13.21
C ALA A 108 -7.01 -8.51 -13.95
N LYS A 109 -7.28 -7.22 -13.64
CA LYS A 109 -8.35 -6.44 -14.30
C LYS A 109 -8.15 -6.48 -15.82
N PRO A 110 -9.17 -6.87 -16.61
CA PRO A 110 -9.05 -6.90 -18.06
C PRO A 110 -8.82 -5.47 -18.59
N SER A 111 -7.80 -5.30 -19.42
CA SER A 111 -7.57 -4.06 -20.16
C SER A 111 -8.22 -4.18 -21.54
N VAL A 112 -9.13 -3.26 -21.86
CA VAL A 112 -9.77 -3.18 -23.17
C VAL A 112 -9.11 -2.06 -23.96
N THR A 113 -8.58 -2.39 -25.14
CA THR A 113 -8.05 -1.43 -26.11
C THR A 113 -8.97 -1.44 -27.32
N VAL A 114 -9.55 -0.28 -27.65
CA VAL A 114 -10.46 -0.12 -28.79
C VAL A 114 -9.72 0.60 -29.91
N ALA A 115 -9.72 0.02 -31.11
CA ALA A 115 -9.21 0.63 -32.34
C ALA A 115 -10.38 0.87 -33.31
N LEU A 116 -10.25 1.88 -34.18
CA LEU A 116 -11.26 2.18 -35.21
C LEU A 116 -11.31 1.04 -36.24
N GLY A 117 -12.47 0.44 -36.39
CA GLY A 117 -12.73 -0.50 -37.48
C GLY A 117 -12.74 0.27 -38.79
N VAL A 118 -11.86 -0.12 -39.72
CA VAL A 118 -11.95 0.31 -41.11
C VAL A 118 -12.83 -0.72 -41.81
N GLU A 119 -14.01 -0.33 -42.28
CA GLU A 119 -14.77 -1.14 -43.25
C GLU A 119 -14.12 -0.97 -44.63
N SER A 120 -13.71 -2.08 -45.24
CA SER A 120 -13.43 -2.25 -46.68
C SER A 120 -13.64 -3.71 -47.04
#